data_AF-A0A925N7T9-F1
#
_entry.id   AF-A0A925N7T9-F1
#
_cell.length_a   1.000
_cell.length_b   1.000
_cell.length_c   1.000
_cell.angle_alpha   90.00
_cell.angle_beta   90.00
_cell.angle_gamma   90.00
#
_symmetry.space_group_name_H-M   'P 1'
#
loop_
_entity.id
_entity.type
_entity.pdbx_description
1 polymer ?
#
loop_
_entity_poly.entity_id
_entity_poly.type
_entity_poly.pdbx_seq_one_letter_code
_entity_poly.pdbx_strand_id
1 'polypeptide(L)'
;MKLLGIPLRTPNTGELTAAAVMGTGLWVAAVGMLRAAEIEIGPFDAGALLLVVLWGCVSARLGIRIGHGRRHLLANVLASAGLLVLYHVAWTLAG
;
A
#
# COMPACT_ATOMS: atom_id res chain seq x y z
N MET A 1 -16.98 5.04 -10.69
CA MET A 1 -17.18 6.14 -9.71
C MET A 1 -16.05 7.16 -9.88
N LYS A 2 -16.26 8.45 -9.58
CA LYS A 2 -15.20 9.47 -9.65
C LYS A 2 -14.72 9.79 -8.24
N LEU A 3 -13.44 9.56 -7.93
CA LEU A 3 -12.79 10.05 -6.71
C LEU A 3 -11.76 11.08 -7.16
N LEU A 4 -11.83 12.31 -6.64
CA LEU A 4 -10.86 13.37 -6.95
C LEU A 4 -10.67 13.64 -8.47
N GLY A 5 -11.73 13.48 -9.27
CA GLY A 5 -11.70 13.70 -10.73
C GLY A 5 -11.07 12.55 -11.55
N ILE A 6 -10.68 11.46 -10.91
CA ILE A 6 -10.14 10.26 -11.56
C ILE A 6 -11.30 9.31 -11.88
N PRO A 7 -11.40 8.75 -13.11
CA PRO A 7 -12.32 7.66 -13.37
C PRO A 7 -11.81 6.40 -12.67
N LEU A 8 -12.41 6.00 -11.55
CA LEU A 8 -12.08 4.73 -10.90
C LEU A 8 -12.79 3.60 -11.64
N ARG A 9 -12.00 2.58 -11.96
CA ARG A 9 -12.49 1.30 -12.43
C ARG A 9 -12.92 0.49 -11.21
N THR A 10 -14.13 -0.07 -11.25
CA THR A 10 -14.59 -0.98 -10.21
C THR A 10 -13.76 -2.26 -10.31
N PRO A 11 -12.94 -2.60 -9.31
CA PRO A 11 -12.09 -3.78 -9.37
C PRO A 11 -12.95 -5.04 -9.23
N ASN A 12 -12.61 -6.09 -9.96
CA ASN A 12 -13.20 -7.41 -9.73
C ASN A 12 -12.55 -8.06 -8.49
N THR A 13 -13.26 -8.95 -7.78
CA THR A 13 -12.72 -9.70 -6.64
C THR A 13 -11.46 -10.47 -7.00
N GLY A 14 -11.37 -11.03 -8.22
CA GLY A 14 -10.16 -11.67 -8.71
C GLY A 14 -8.96 -10.73 -8.89
N GLU A 15 -9.20 -9.46 -9.24
CA GLU A 15 -8.13 -8.46 -9.33
C GLU A 15 -7.66 -8.02 -7.93
N LEU A 16 -8.58 -8.00 -6.96
CA LEU A 16 -8.28 -7.69 -5.57
C LEU A 16 -7.48 -8.81 -4.89
N THR A 17 -7.85 -10.08 -5.12
CA THR A 17 -7.06 -11.21 -4.60
C THR A 17 -5.68 -11.27 -5.23
N ALA A 18 -5.58 -11.04 -6.55
CA ALA A 18 -4.28 -10.92 -7.21
C ALA A 18 -3.45 -9.76 -6.65
N ALA A 19 -4.06 -8.61 -6.36
CA ALA A 19 -3.38 -7.49 -5.71
C ALA A 19 -2.89 -7.84 -4.30
N ALA A 20 -3.68 -8.57 -3.53
CA ALA A 20 -3.31 -9.02 -2.19
C ALA A 20 -2.14 -10.03 -2.23
N VAL A 21 -2.18 -11.01 -3.14
CA VAL A 21 -1.10 -11.98 -3.34
C VAL A 21 0.18 -11.30 -3.81
N MET A 22 0.08 -10.37 -4.77
CA MET A 22 1.26 -9.61 -5.21
C MET A 22 1.81 -8.71 -4.10
N GLY A 23 0.94 -8.01 -3.37
CA GLY A 23 1.37 -7.11 -2.30
C GLY A 23 2.04 -7.86 -1.14
N THR A 24 1.47 -8.98 -0.71
CA THR A 24 2.06 -9.84 0.31
C THR A 24 3.38 -10.46 -0.17
N GLY A 25 3.44 -10.96 -1.40
CA GLY A 25 4.67 -11.51 -1.98
C GLY A 25 5.79 -10.47 -2.10
N LEU A 26 5.46 -9.25 -2.55
CA LEU A 26 6.42 -8.15 -2.65
C LEU A 26 6.90 -7.71 -1.26
N TRP A 27 6.02 -7.70 -0.27
CA TRP A 27 6.37 -7.43 1.11
C TRP A 27 7.34 -8.48 1.67
N VAL A 28 7.06 -9.77 1.49
CA VAL A 28 7.98 -10.85 1.91
C VAL A 28 9.33 -10.70 1.23
N ALA A 29 9.36 -10.41 -0.07
CA ALA A 29 10.61 -10.18 -0.80
C ALA A 29 11.39 -8.98 -0.26
N ALA A 30 10.70 -7.86 0.02
CA ALA A 30 11.32 -6.65 0.56
C ALA A 30 11.89 -6.89 1.97
N VAL A 31 11.12 -7.50 2.87
CA VAL A 31 11.60 -7.86 4.22
C VAL A 31 12.74 -8.86 4.13
N GLY A 32 12.64 -9.86 3.26
CA GLY A 32 13.71 -10.83 3.01
C GLY A 32 15.01 -10.17 2.54
N MET A 33 14.93 -9.20 1.62
CA MET A 33 16.08 -8.42 1.17
C MET A 33 16.69 -7.59 2.30
N LEU A 34 15.86 -6.90 3.10
CA LEU A 34 16.35 -6.11 4.24
C LEU A 34 17.08 -7.00 5.26
N ARG A 35 16.54 -8.18 5.53
CA ARG A 35 17.18 -9.16 6.43
C ARG A 35 18.48 -9.71 5.85
N ALA A 36 18.53 -9.97 4.54
CA ALA A 36 19.76 -10.38 3.85
C ALA A 36 20.84 -9.28 3.82
N ALA A 37 20.42 -8.01 3.88
CA ALA A 37 21.31 -6.85 3.98
C ALA A 37 21.68 -6.48 5.44
N GLU A 38 21.32 -7.33 6.42
CA GLU A 38 21.52 -7.08 7.85
C GLU A 38 20.88 -5.78 8.37
N ILE A 39 19.85 -5.28 7.67
CA ILE A 39 19.07 -4.12 8.12
C ILE A 39 17.99 -4.62 9.09
N GLU A 40 18.12 -4.22 10.35
CA GLU A 40 17.10 -4.49 11.35
C GLU A 40 15.84 -3.65 11.07
N ILE A 41 14.71 -4.33 10.92
CA ILE A 41 13.40 -3.72 10.78
C ILE A 41 12.54 -4.14 11.96
N GLY A 42 11.98 -3.16 12.67
CA GLY A 42 11.06 -3.44 13.78
C GLY A 42 9.73 -4.03 13.28
N PRO A 43 8.99 -4.74 14.15
CA PRO A 43 7.69 -5.30 13.78
C PRO A 43 6.68 -4.23 13.35
N PHE A 44 6.76 -3.04 13.96
CA PHE A 44 5.97 -1.88 13.56
C PHE A 44 6.29 -1.44 12.12
N ASP A 45 7.56 -1.26 11.78
CA ASP A 45 7.97 -0.81 10.45
C ASP A 45 7.69 -1.86 9.38
N ALA A 46 7.84 -3.15 9.71
CA ALA A 46 7.47 -4.23 8.81
C ALA A 46 5.96 -4.22 8.53
N GLY A 47 5.12 -3.99 9.55
CA GLY A 47 3.66 -3.85 9.37
C GLY A 47 3.28 -2.62 8.55
N ALA A 48 3.93 -1.48 8.81
CA ALA A 48 3.75 -0.26 8.01
C ALA A 48 4.12 -0.48 6.53
N LEU A 49 5.23 -1.16 6.27
CA LEU A 49 5.67 -1.53 4.92
C LEU A 49 4.61 -2.38 4.21
N LEU A 50 4.03 -3.38 4.91
CA LEU A 50 2.98 -4.24 4.35
C LEU A 50 1.77 -3.42 3.89
N LEU A 51 1.31 -2.50 4.73
CA LEU A 51 0.14 -1.66 4.42
C LEU A 51 0.38 -0.79 3.19
N VAL A 52 1.54 -0.15 3.08
CA VAL A 52 1.88 0.70 1.94
C VAL A 52 2.02 -0.10 0.66
N VAL A 53 2.67 -1.27 0.72
CA VAL A 53 2.84 -2.14 -0.44
C VAL A 53 1.50 -2.69 -0.92
N LEU A 54 0.66 -3.16 0.00
CA LEU A 54 -0.68 -3.66 -0.31
C LEU A 54 -1.54 -2.58 -0.95
N TRP A 55 -1.54 -1.38 -0.37
CA TRP A 55 -2.27 -0.24 -0.92
C TRP A 55 -1.76 0.12 -2.31
N GLY A 56 -0.44 0.13 -2.55
CA GLY A 56 0.14 0.38 -3.87
C GLY A 56 -0.30 -0.64 -4.93
N CYS A 57 -0.39 -1.94 -4.56
CA CYS A 57 -0.90 -2.97 -5.46
C CYS A 57 -2.40 -2.79 -5.77
N VAL A 58 -3.20 -2.45 -4.75
CA VAL A 58 -4.64 -2.19 -4.91
C VAL A 58 -4.88 -0.92 -5.75
N SER A 59 -4.16 0.16 -5.46
CA SER A 59 -4.28 1.44 -6.17
C SER A 59 -3.95 1.30 -7.66
N ALA A 60 -2.93 0.50 -8.00
CA ALA A 60 -2.58 0.19 -9.38
C ALA A 60 -3.71 -0.54 -10.13
N ARG A 61 -4.43 -1.46 -9.47
CA ARG A 61 -5.58 -2.18 -10.04
C ARG A 61 -6.85 -1.34 -10.12
N LEU A 62 -7.02 -0.37 -9.21
CA LEU A 62 -8.11 0.62 -9.22
C LEU A 62 -7.97 1.66 -10.35
N GLY A 63 -6.84 1.69 -11.07
CA GLY A 63 -6.55 2.68 -12.11
C GLY A 63 -5.90 3.96 -11.57
N ILE A 64 -5.50 3.99 -10.30
CA ILE A 64 -4.69 5.07 -9.72
C ILE A 64 -3.23 4.81 -10.11
N ARG A 65 -2.91 5.07 -11.37
CA ARG A 65 -1.55 4.95 -11.90
C ARG A 65 -0.76 6.21 -11.58
N ILE A 66 0.37 6.02 -10.89
CA ILE A 66 1.38 7.07 -10.60
C ILE A 66 1.85 7.78 -11.89
N GLY A 67 1.83 7.10 -13.03
CA GLY A 67 2.19 7.66 -14.35
C GLY A 67 1.10 8.47 -15.07
N HIS A 68 -0.11 8.64 -14.53
CA HIS A 68 -1.21 9.39 -15.17
C HIS A 68 -1.32 10.86 -14.70
N GLY A 69 -0.37 11.34 -13.89
CA GLY A 69 -0.22 12.76 -13.54
C GLY A 69 -0.09 13.04 -12.03
N ARG A 70 0.40 14.24 -11.67
CA ARG A 70 0.64 14.68 -10.27
C ARG A 70 -0.53 14.45 -9.32
N ARG A 71 -1.78 14.51 -9.82
CA ARG A 71 -2.99 14.28 -9.01
C ARG A 71 -3.14 12.84 -8.53
N HIS A 72 -2.78 11.86 -9.36
CA HIS A 72 -2.82 10.45 -8.98
C HIS A 72 -1.72 10.11 -7.97
N LEU A 73 -0.54 10.71 -8.13
CA LEU A 73 0.55 10.60 -7.16
C LEU A 73 0.15 11.20 -5.81
N LEU A 74 -0.40 12.42 -5.80
CA LEU A 74 -0.90 13.07 -4.58
C LEU A 74 -1.99 12.25 -3.90
N ALA A 75 -2.96 11.73 -4.65
CA ALA A 75 -4.00 10.88 -4.09
C ALA A 75 -3.41 9.61 -3.45
N ASN A 76 -2.42 8.99 -4.09
CA ASN A 76 -1.78 7.80 -3.55
C ASN A 76 -0.94 8.11 -2.30
N VAL A 77 -0.21 9.22 -2.31
CA VAL A 77 0.58 9.69 -1.15
C VAL A 77 -0.32 10.02 0.03
N LEU A 78 -1.43 10.75 -0.19
CA LEU A 78 -2.38 11.10 0.86
C LEU A 78 -3.07 9.85 1.43
N ALA A 79 -3.43 8.89 0.59
CA ALA A 79 -4.01 7.64 1.03
C ALA A 79 -3.02 6.80 1.85
N SER A 80 -1.77 6.67 1.39
CA SER A 80 -0.71 6.00 2.15
C SER A 80 -0.42 6.70 3.47
N ALA A 81 -0.34 8.03 3.48
CA ALA A 81 -0.14 8.81 4.69
C ALA A 81 -1.30 8.61 5.68
N GLY A 82 -2.55 8.64 5.21
CA GLY A 82 -3.72 8.37 6.04
C GLY A 82 -3.72 6.95 6.61
N LEU A 83 -3.37 5.94 5.80
CA LEU A 83 -3.23 4.56 6.26
C LEU A 83 -2.15 4.41 7.34
N LEU A 84 -1.01 5.08 7.17
CA LEU A 84 0.08 5.06 8.15
C LEU A 84 -0.30 5.75 9.46
N VAL A 85 -1.01 6.89 9.39
CA VAL A 85 -1.53 7.57 10.59
C VAL A 85 -2.52 6.67 11.32
N LEU A 86 -3.46 6.04 10.61
CA LEU A 86 -4.41 5.11 11.21
C LEU A 86 -3.72 3.89 11.83
N TYR A 87 -2.71 3.34 11.14
CA TYR A 87 -1.93 2.24 11.65
C TYR A 87 -1.16 2.62 12.93
N HIS A 88 -0.55 3.81 12.95
CA HIS A 88 0.16 4.30 14.11
C HIS A 88 -0.79 4.52 15.30
N VAL A 89 -1.97 5.10 15.07
CA VAL A 89 -3.01 5.24 16.10
C VAL A 89 -3.48 3.88 16.60
N ALA A 90 -3.73 2.92 15.71
CA ALA A 90 -4.14 1.58 16.11
C ALA A 90 -3.06 0.86 16.93
N TRP A 91 -1.80 1.01 16.55
CA TRP A 91 -0.66 0.43 17.27
C TRP A 91 -0.49 1.05 18.66
N THR A 92 -0.59 2.38 18.77
CA THR A 92 -0.50 3.09 20.05
C THR A 92 -1.65 2.79 21.01
N LEU A 93 -2.83 2.45 20.49
CA LEU A 93 -3.97 2.01 21.30
C LEU A 93 -3.91 0.52 21.71
N ALA A 94 -3.15 -0.28 20.97
CA ALA A 94 -2.99 -1.72 21.23
C ALA A 94 -1.77 -2.05 22.11
N GLY A 95 -0.91 -1.06 22.38
CA GLY A 95 0.20 -1.13 23.34
C GLY A 95 -0.19 -0.60 24.72
#